data_AF-A0ABD3P4C7-F1
#
_entry.id   AF-A0ABD3P4C7-F1
#
_cell.length_a   1.000
_cell.length_b   1.000
_cell.length_c   1.000
_cell.angle_alpha   90.00
_cell.angle_beta   90.00
_cell.angle_gamma   90.00
#
_symmetry.space_group_name_H-M   'P 1'
#
loop_
_entity.id
_entity.type
_entity.pdbx_description
1 polymer ?
#
loop_
_entity_poly.entity_id
_entity_poly.type
_entity_poly.pdbx_seq_one_letter_code
_entity_poly.pdbx_strand_id
1 'polypeptide(L)'
;MVSCKIDSCFDLWINTIQSFVALWESTACAAYLMNHKAYPVDEHLLYVETTSYDTISNAFFARSTMTDIVGWRKLLIVTNEFHIHRSKAIFDWIFNVPSIDASTYELYYLACNNVGLGIDALDSRRSHEARGESNVRSKLAAEYTTLQGVFEFLTTKHDFYTASKLVERASSPKQEHVRDKLLELSYGKPSLSENTNRVYSDAIELRGGTICASIIAFVALFIGFCLVAIRNTQSNNIRETSSKAN
;
A
#
# COMPACT_ATOMS: atom_id res chain seq x y z
N MET A 1 -23.68 -35.34 35.82
CA MET A 1 -22.51 -36.03 35.24
C MET A 1 -22.74 -36.16 33.74
N VAL A 2 -21.75 -35.78 32.93
CA VAL A 2 -21.74 -35.66 31.44
C VAL A 2 -22.59 -34.46 30.94
N SER A 3 -22.06 -33.26 30.63
CA SER A 3 -20.96 -32.83 29.74
C SER A 3 -21.15 -33.21 28.27
N CYS A 4 -21.59 -32.24 27.45
CA CYS A 4 -21.33 -32.26 26.01
C CYS A 4 -21.17 -30.83 25.50
N LYS A 5 -20.12 -30.64 24.69
CA LYS A 5 -19.46 -29.40 24.29
C LYS A 5 -20.24 -28.62 23.23
N ILE A 6 -20.28 -27.29 23.39
CA ILE A 6 -20.58 -26.31 22.34
C ILE A 6 -19.40 -25.34 22.36
N ASP A 7 -18.34 -25.58 21.57
CA ASP A 7 -17.20 -24.64 21.45
C ASP A 7 -16.39 -24.78 20.14
N SER A 8 -16.97 -25.37 19.08
CA SER A 8 -16.25 -25.64 17.82
C SER A 8 -16.08 -24.43 16.88
N CYS A 9 -16.31 -23.20 17.34
CA CYS A 9 -16.00 -21.98 16.57
C CYS A 9 -14.85 -21.16 17.15
N PHE A 10 -14.42 -21.41 18.39
CA PHE A 10 -13.25 -20.74 18.98
C PHE A 10 -11.93 -21.39 18.55
N ASP A 11 -11.99 -22.67 18.16
CA ASP A 11 -10.84 -23.46 17.75
C ASP A 11 -10.29 -23.09 16.36
N LEU A 12 -11.07 -22.48 15.45
CA LEU A 12 -10.55 -22.15 14.10
C LEU A 12 -9.66 -20.89 14.10
N TRP A 13 -9.82 -20.00 15.07
CA TRP A 13 -9.08 -18.74 15.15
C TRP A 13 -7.84 -18.83 16.05
N ILE A 14 -7.87 -19.68 17.09
CA ILE A 14 -6.71 -19.91 17.97
C ILE A 14 -5.79 -21.03 17.44
N ASN A 15 -6.30 -22.05 16.74
CA ASN A 15 -5.48 -23.16 16.21
C ASN A 15 -4.89 -22.91 14.82
N THR A 16 -5.09 -21.73 14.21
CA THR A 16 -4.17 -21.25 13.16
C THR A 16 -2.93 -20.66 13.83
N ILE A 17 -2.26 -21.56 14.52
CA ILE A 17 -0.91 -21.51 15.03
C ILE A 17 0.00 -20.78 14.03
N GLN A 18 0.79 -19.83 14.55
CA GLN A 18 2.19 -19.71 14.15
C GLN A 18 2.41 -19.30 12.69
N SER A 19 2.24 -18.01 12.44
CA SER A 19 3.12 -17.38 11.47
C SER A 19 3.44 -15.98 11.96
N PHE A 20 4.66 -15.80 12.46
CA PHE A 20 5.37 -14.51 12.56
C PHE A 20 5.59 -13.96 11.13
N VAL A 21 4.57 -13.98 10.28
CA VAL A 21 4.65 -13.53 8.90
C VAL A 21 4.31 -12.06 8.92
N ALA A 22 5.31 -11.26 8.55
CA ALA A 22 5.11 -9.86 8.27
C ALA A 22 3.88 -9.71 7.37
N LEU A 23 2.82 -9.07 7.88
CA LEU A 23 1.65 -8.75 7.09
C LEU A 23 2.07 -7.64 6.12
N TRP A 24 2.01 -7.93 4.82
CA TRP A 24 2.30 -6.94 3.79
C TRP A 24 1.15 -5.95 3.70
N GLU A 25 1.45 -4.66 3.56
CA GLU A 25 0.44 -3.60 3.46
C GLU A 25 -0.56 -3.89 2.32
N SER A 26 -0.07 -4.40 1.19
CA SER A 26 -0.90 -4.78 0.05
C SER A 26 -1.86 -5.94 0.35
N THR A 27 -1.43 -6.93 1.13
CA THR A 27 -2.31 -8.03 1.57
C THR A 27 -3.38 -7.57 2.55
N ALA A 28 -3.03 -6.67 3.47
CA ALA A 28 -4.00 -6.06 4.39
C ALA A 28 -5.06 -5.24 3.62
N CYS A 29 -4.62 -4.48 2.62
CA CYS A 29 -5.52 -3.69 1.79
C CYS A 29 -6.41 -4.54 0.88
N ALA A 30 -5.89 -5.61 0.28
CA ALA A 30 -6.69 -6.56 -0.48
C ALA A 30 -7.77 -7.20 0.42
N ALA A 31 -7.39 -7.65 1.61
CA ALA A 31 -8.34 -8.21 2.58
C ALA A 31 -9.42 -7.20 2.97
N TYR A 32 -9.06 -5.93 3.19
CA TYR A 32 -10.02 -4.85 3.46
C TYR A 32 -11.01 -4.65 2.30
N LEU A 33 -10.51 -4.58 1.06
CA LEU A 33 -11.35 -4.37 -0.13
C LEU A 33 -12.30 -5.54 -0.38
N MET A 34 -11.83 -6.78 -0.23
CA MET A 34 -12.67 -7.98 -0.40
C MET A 34 -13.78 -8.07 0.64
N ASN A 35 -13.48 -7.66 1.88
CA ASN A 35 -14.40 -7.77 3.01
C ASN A 35 -15.13 -6.45 3.32
N HIS A 36 -15.09 -5.46 2.43
CA HIS A 36 -15.71 -4.16 2.67
C HIS A 36 -17.23 -4.29 2.78
N LYS A 37 -17.81 -3.91 3.93
CA LYS A 37 -19.23 -4.17 4.25
C LYS A 37 -20.25 -3.66 3.23
N ALA A 38 -19.97 -2.52 2.60
CA ALA A 38 -20.89 -1.88 1.66
C ALA A 38 -20.48 -2.04 0.19
N TYR A 39 -19.19 -2.30 -0.07
CA TYR A 39 -18.60 -2.21 -1.41
C TYR A 39 -17.49 -3.26 -1.56
N PRO A 40 -17.79 -4.55 -1.38
CA PRO A 40 -16.79 -5.60 -1.51
C PRO A 40 -16.29 -5.63 -2.96
N VAL A 41 -14.97 -5.72 -3.13
CA VAL A 41 -14.35 -5.89 -4.44
C VAL A 41 -14.12 -7.38 -4.68
N ASP A 42 -14.54 -7.84 -5.85
CA ASP A 42 -14.34 -9.24 -6.25
C ASP A 42 -12.84 -9.54 -6.44
N GLU A 43 -12.40 -10.71 -5.98
CA GLU A 43 -11.00 -11.16 -6.03
C GLU A 43 -10.43 -11.17 -7.45
N HIS A 44 -11.26 -11.47 -8.48
CA HIS A 44 -10.79 -11.50 -9.87
C HIS A 44 -10.47 -10.10 -10.44
N LEU A 45 -10.84 -9.04 -9.72
CA LEU A 45 -10.53 -7.65 -10.05
C LEU A 45 -9.37 -7.09 -9.24
N LEU A 46 -8.81 -7.85 -8.29
CA LEU A 46 -7.76 -7.42 -7.39
C LEU A 46 -6.40 -8.00 -7.79
N TYR A 47 -5.45 -7.11 -8.03
CA TYR A 47 -4.06 -7.45 -8.33
C TYR A 47 -3.20 -6.95 -7.18
N VAL A 48 -2.49 -7.87 -6.52
CA VAL A 48 -1.72 -7.58 -5.31
C VAL A 48 -0.23 -7.64 -5.63
N GLU A 49 0.47 -6.53 -5.42
CA GLU A 49 1.92 -6.41 -5.55
C GLU A 49 2.56 -6.54 -4.16
N THR A 50 3.60 -7.36 -3.99
CA THR A 50 4.18 -7.67 -2.66
C THR A 50 5.70 -7.58 -2.62
N THR A 51 6.34 -7.02 -3.65
CA THR A 51 7.80 -6.95 -3.78
C THR A 51 8.32 -5.51 -3.72
N SER A 52 7.45 -4.52 -3.81
CA SER A 52 7.80 -3.14 -3.56
C SER A 52 7.99 -2.87 -2.06
N TYR A 53 8.98 -2.03 -1.74
CA TYR A 53 9.30 -1.61 -0.36
C TYR A 53 9.26 -0.09 -0.19
N ASP A 54 9.11 0.66 -1.29
CA ASP A 54 9.08 2.11 -1.31
C ASP A 54 8.25 2.65 -2.47
N THR A 55 7.98 3.96 -2.49
CA THR A 55 7.11 4.57 -3.51
C THR A 55 7.69 4.48 -4.93
N ILE A 56 9.03 4.49 -5.10
CA ILE A 56 9.65 4.36 -6.44
C ILE A 56 9.44 2.95 -6.97
N SER A 57 9.70 1.93 -6.15
CA SER A 57 9.43 0.54 -6.53
C SER A 57 7.94 0.27 -6.73
N ASN A 58 7.03 0.88 -5.95
CA ASN A 58 5.58 0.79 -6.19
C ASN A 58 5.25 1.18 -7.64
N ALA A 59 5.73 2.33 -8.11
CA ALA A 59 5.47 2.80 -9.47
C ALA A 59 6.13 1.91 -10.53
N PHE A 60 7.37 1.47 -10.29
CA PHE A 60 8.11 0.61 -11.22
C PHE A 60 7.45 -0.76 -11.39
N PHE A 61 7.09 -1.43 -10.29
CA PHE A 61 6.43 -2.73 -10.34
C PHE A 61 5.00 -2.62 -10.85
N ALA A 62 4.22 -1.63 -10.41
CA ALA A 62 2.90 -1.37 -11.00
C ALA A 62 2.99 -1.26 -12.51
N ARG A 63 3.99 -0.53 -13.03
CA ARG A 63 4.18 -0.41 -14.47
C ARG A 63 4.52 -1.75 -15.13
N SER A 64 5.64 -2.34 -14.69
CA SER A 64 6.31 -3.46 -15.36
C SER A 64 5.63 -4.82 -15.16
N THR A 65 5.02 -5.07 -14.01
CA THR A 65 4.40 -6.36 -13.68
C THR A 65 2.89 -6.39 -13.89
N MET A 66 2.26 -5.22 -14.05
CA MET A 66 0.81 -5.12 -14.24
C MET A 66 0.47 -4.34 -15.51
N THR A 67 0.75 -3.04 -15.58
CA THR A 67 0.14 -2.20 -16.64
C THR A 67 0.68 -2.47 -18.04
N ASP A 68 1.99 -2.73 -18.18
CA ASP A 68 2.59 -3.06 -19.48
C ASP A 68 2.04 -4.41 -19.96
N ILE A 69 1.93 -5.40 -19.07
CA ILE A 69 1.46 -6.77 -19.37
C ILE A 69 -0.03 -6.81 -19.69
N VAL A 70 -0.87 -6.17 -18.86
CA VAL A 70 -2.34 -6.22 -19.01
C VAL A 70 -2.84 -5.19 -20.02
N GLY A 71 -2.02 -4.21 -20.40
CA GLY A 71 -2.41 -3.17 -21.35
C GLY A 71 -3.25 -2.04 -20.73
N TRP A 72 -3.17 -1.83 -19.42
CA TRP A 72 -3.87 -0.71 -18.77
C TRP A 72 -3.21 0.62 -19.13
N ARG A 73 -4.01 1.62 -19.55
CA ARG A 73 -3.49 2.94 -19.96
C ARG A 73 -4.09 4.11 -19.21
N LYS A 74 -5.21 3.91 -18.52
CA LYS A 74 -5.85 4.92 -17.67
C LYS A 74 -5.79 4.44 -16.23
N LEU A 75 -5.09 5.16 -15.38
CA LEU A 75 -4.82 4.74 -14.01
C LEU A 75 -5.25 5.83 -13.03
N LEU A 76 -5.93 5.42 -11.95
CA LEU A 76 -6.18 6.27 -10.80
C LEU A 76 -5.23 5.85 -9.68
N ILE A 77 -4.33 6.77 -9.32
CA ILE A 77 -3.40 6.59 -8.21
C ILE A 77 -4.03 7.19 -6.96
N VAL A 78 -4.30 6.33 -5.97
CA VAL A 78 -4.90 6.72 -4.70
C VAL A 78 -3.84 6.63 -3.60
N THR A 79 -3.65 7.71 -2.83
CA THR A 79 -2.74 7.73 -1.69
C THR A 79 -3.12 8.83 -0.70
N ASN A 80 -2.38 8.95 0.40
CA ASN A 80 -2.63 9.95 1.43
C ASN A 80 -2.25 11.36 0.97
N GLU A 81 -2.96 12.35 1.48
CA GLU A 81 -2.79 13.76 1.13
C GLU A 81 -1.36 14.27 1.38
N PHE A 82 -0.70 13.90 2.48
CA PHE A 82 0.69 14.34 2.69
C PHE A 82 1.69 13.71 1.70
N HIS A 83 1.34 12.58 1.06
CA HIS A 83 2.23 11.79 0.20
C HIS A 83 1.96 12.01 -1.30
N ILE A 84 0.85 12.65 -1.65
CA ILE A 84 0.36 12.75 -3.04
C ILE A 84 1.35 13.45 -3.98
N HIS A 85 2.04 14.50 -3.54
CA HIS A 85 2.92 15.29 -4.41
C HIS A 85 4.17 14.52 -4.84
N ARG A 86 4.86 13.87 -3.89
CA ARG A 86 5.99 12.99 -4.20
C ARG A 86 5.55 11.80 -5.04
N SER A 87 4.40 11.20 -4.70
CA SER A 87 3.83 10.09 -5.47
C SER A 87 3.60 10.49 -6.91
N LYS A 88 2.96 11.64 -7.15
CA LYS A 88 2.75 12.17 -8.49
C LYS A 88 4.07 12.37 -9.23
N ALA A 89 5.08 12.98 -8.63
CA ALA A 89 6.38 13.16 -9.27
C ALA A 89 7.03 11.82 -9.67
N ILE A 90 6.91 10.81 -8.81
CA ILE A 90 7.45 9.47 -9.06
C ILE A 90 6.66 8.76 -10.16
N PHE A 91 5.33 8.71 -10.07
CA PHE A 91 4.50 8.03 -11.05
C PHE A 91 4.59 8.73 -12.42
N ASP A 92 4.54 10.06 -12.47
CA ASP A 92 4.74 10.82 -13.71
C ASP A 92 6.12 10.50 -14.32
N TRP A 93 7.19 10.45 -13.53
CA TRP A 93 8.50 10.06 -14.05
C TRP A 93 8.49 8.63 -14.60
N ILE A 94 8.12 7.66 -13.76
CA ILE A 94 8.23 6.24 -14.08
C ILE A 94 7.34 5.85 -15.25
N PHE A 95 6.14 6.40 -15.39
CA PHE A 95 5.24 6.09 -16.50
C PHE A 95 5.55 6.87 -17.80
N ASN A 96 6.28 7.99 -17.73
CA ASN A 96 6.73 8.71 -18.92
C ASN A 96 8.09 8.23 -19.46
N VAL A 97 8.80 7.38 -18.74
CA VAL A 97 9.98 6.69 -19.28
C VAL A 97 9.58 5.92 -20.55
N PRO A 98 10.30 6.04 -21.68
CA PRO A 98 9.94 5.35 -22.91
C PRO A 98 9.88 3.83 -22.73
N SER A 99 8.82 3.20 -23.26
CA SER A 99 8.73 1.75 -23.45
C SER A 99 8.82 1.40 -24.93
N ILE A 100 9.07 0.13 -25.21
CA ILE A 100 9.06 -0.46 -26.55
C ILE A 100 7.73 -0.15 -27.24
N ASP A 101 6.63 -0.21 -26.50
CA ASP A 101 5.33 0.22 -26.97
C ASP A 101 5.17 1.72 -26.73
N ALA A 102 5.07 2.50 -27.82
CA ALA A 102 4.90 3.96 -27.78
C ALA A 102 3.54 4.43 -27.21
N SER A 103 2.84 3.57 -26.45
CA SER A 103 1.55 3.89 -25.86
C SER A 103 1.72 4.85 -24.68
N THR A 104 0.90 5.90 -24.66
CA THR A 104 0.88 6.90 -23.61
C THR A 104 -0.03 6.47 -22.45
N TYR A 105 0.35 6.86 -21.23
CA TYR A 105 -0.42 6.64 -20.01
C TYR A 105 -1.18 7.91 -19.62
N GLU A 106 -2.44 7.75 -19.21
CA GLU A 106 -3.26 8.78 -18.59
C GLU A 106 -3.34 8.50 -17.09
N LEU A 107 -2.68 9.34 -16.28
CA LEU A 107 -2.63 9.20 -14.83
C LEU A 107 -3.54 10.22 -14.15
N TYR A 108 -4.40 9.72 -13.27
CA TYR A 108 -5.26 10.50 -12.39
C TYR A 108 -4.79 10.29 -10.95
N TYR A 109 -5.05 11.27 -10.08
CA TYR A 109 -4.55 11.28 -8.72
C TYR A 109 -5.67 11.63 -7.76
N LEU A 110 -5.84 10.82 -6.71
CA LEU A 110 -6.79 11.04 -5.62
C LEU A 110 -6.07 11.01 -4.28
N ALA A 111 -6.19 12.10 -3.54
CA ALA A 111 -5.66 12.23 -2.19
C ALA A 111 -6.74 11.88 -1.16
N CYS A 112 -6.41 10.99 -0.22
CA CYS A 112 -7.22 10.68 0.95
C CYS A 112 -6.86 11.62 2.10
N ASN A 113 -7.87 12.14 2.80
CA ASN A 113 -7.69 13.06 3.92
C ASN A 113 -6.83 12.45 5.02
N ASN A 114 -5.99 13.29 5.62
CA ASN A 114 -5.20 12.91 6.79
C ASN A 114 -6.08 12.87 8.05
N VAL A 115 -6.58 11.70 8.43
CA VAL A 115 -7.37 11.50 9.65
C VAL A 115 -6.51 10.83 10.72
N GLY A 116 -6.65 11.24 11.98
CA GLY A 116 -6.01 10.57 13.12
C GLY A 116 -4.52 10.87 13.32
N LEU A 117 -3.95 11.86 12.62
CA LEU A 117 -2.55 12.27 12.78
C LEU A 117 -2.45 13.63 13.47
N GLY A 118 -1.53 13.75 14.44
CA GLY A 118 -1.21 15.01 15.09
C GLY A 118 -0.48 15.99 14.16
N ILE A 119 -0.61 17.29 14.43
CA ILE A 119 -0.05 18.35 13.57
C ILE A 119 1.47 18.24 13.39
N ASP A 120 2.20 17.98 14.47
CA ASP A 120 3.67 17.85 14.42
C ASP A 120 4.12 16.65 13.55
N ALA A 121 3.37 15.55 13.61
CA ALA A 121 3.63 14.37 12.79
C ALA A 121 3.33 14.66 11.30
N LEU A 122 2.29 15.43 11.01
CA LEU A 122 1.96 15.85 9.65
C LEU A 122 3.02 16.78 9.07
N ASP A 123 3.50 17.74 9.83
CA ASP A 123 4.50 18.69 9.36
C ASP A 123 5.87 18.04 9.14
N SER A 124 6.26 17.13 10.05
CA SER A 124 7.46 16.30 9.85
C SER A 124 7.38 15.50 8.55
N ARG A 125 6.24 14.82 8.30
CA ARG A 125 6.00 14.05 7.07
C ARG A 125 6.03 14.93 5.83
N ARG A 126 5.29 16.05 5.82
CA ARG A 126 5.28 16.99 4.69
C ARG A 126 6.68 17.49 4.35
N SER A 127 7.49 17.81 5.36
CA SER A 127 8.88 18.24 5.14
C SER A 127 9.73 17.14 4.51
N HIS A 128 9.55 15.89 4.95
CA HIS A 128 10.25 14.73 4.41
C HIS A 128 9.84 14.47 2.95
N GLU A 129 8.54 14.52 2.66
CA GLU A 129 8.02 14.32 1.31
C GLU A 129 8.44 15.41 0.34
N ALA A 130 8.49 16.67 0.76
CA ALA A 130 8.97 17.77 -0.08
C ALA A 130 10.44 17.60 -0.50
N ARG A 131 11.30 17.11 0.40
CA ARG A 131 12.70 16.78 0.07
C ARG A 131 12.77 15.62 -0.91
N GLY A 132 11.98 14.58 -0.69
CA GLY A 132 11.88 13.41 -1.57
C GLY A 132 11.40 13.80 -2.97
N GLU A 133 10.35 14.62 -3.08
CA GLU A 133 9.83 15.14 -4.35
C GLU A 133 10.90 15.92 -5.11
N SER A 134 11.57 16.86 -4.44
CA SER A 134 12.63 17.67 -5.07
C SER A 134 13.76 16.79 -5.61
N ASN A 135 14.19 15.77 -4.85
CA ASN A 135 15.22 14.84 -5.30
C ASN A 135 14.79 14.03 -6.53
N VAL A 136 13.53 13.60 -6.59
CA VAL A 136 12.97 12.89 -7.75
C VAL A 136 13.00 13.80 -8.98
N ARG A 137 12.45 15.01 -8.87
CA ARG A 137 12.34 15.94 -10.01
C ARG A 137 13.68 16.44 -10.53
N SER A 138 14.62 16.74 -9.64
CA SER A 138 15.87 17.42 -10.00
C SER A 138 17.01 16.47 -10.34
N LYS A 139 17.00 15.23 -9.84
CA LYS A 139 18.10 14.29 -10.01
C LYS A 139 17.65 12.99 -10.65
N LEU A 140 16.82 12.22 -9.93
CA LEU A 140 16.53 10.84 -10.33
C LEU A 140 15.83 10.77 -11.69
N ALA A 141 14.84 11.64 -11.93
CA ALA A 141 14.10 11.66 -13.18
C ALA A 141 14.95 12.03 -14.41
N ALA A 142 15.98 12.86 -14.20
CA ALA A 142 16.91 13.25 -15.26
C ALA A 142 18.01 12.20 -15.49
N GLU A 143 18.44 11.50 -14.43
CA GLU A 143 19.51 10.50 -14.51
C GLU A 143 19.02 9.17 -15.10
N TYR A 144 17.85 8.67 -14.67
CA TYR A 144 17.33 7.39 -15.15
C TYR A 144 16.10 7.59 -16.04
N THR A 145 16.37 7.73 -17.34
CA THR A 145 15.37 8.05 -18.37
C THR A 145 14.83 6.82 -19.09
N THR A 146 15.33 5.63 -18.79
CA THR A 146 14.91 4.34 -19.38
C THR A 146 14.46 3.37 -18.28
N LEU A 147 13.57 2.43 -18.61
CA LEU A 147 13.09 1.45 -17.63
C LEU A 147 14.23 0.57 -17.12
N GLN A 148 15.17 0.23 -18.02
CA GLN A 148 16.40 -0.46 -17.66
C GLN A 148 17.24 0.36 -16.66
N GLY A 149 17.40 1.67 -16.90
CA GLY A 149 18.15 2.53 -15.98
C GLY A 149 17.49 2.63 -14.60
N VAL A 150 16.16 2.67 -14.54
CA VAL A 150 15.42 2.63 -13.27
C VAL A 150 15.63 1.29 -12.56
N PHE A 151 15.56 0.17 -13.29
CA PHE A 151 15.81 -1.15 -12.72
C PHE A 151 17.24 -1.28 -12.18
N GLU A 152 18.23 -0.78 -12.93
CA GLU A 152 19.62 -0.74 -12.49
C GLU A 152 19.78 0.11 -11.23
N PHE A 153 19.16 1.30 -11.19
CA PHE A 153 19.13 2.14 -9.98
C PHE A 153 18.59 1.38 -8.77
N LEU A 154 17.42 0.74 -8.92
CA LEU A 154 16.81 -0.02 -7.84
C LEU A 154 17.77 -1.11 -7.35
N THR A 155 18.25 -1.97 -8.26
CA THR A 155 19.02 -3.17 -7.88
C THR A 155 20.48 -2.92 -7.48
N THR A 156 21.08 -1.80 -7.89
CA THR A 156 22.52 -1.53 -7.67
C THR A 156 22.80 -0.34 -6.75
N LYS A 157 21.87 0.61 -6.61
CA LYS A 157 22.08 1.84 -5.83
C LYS A 157 21.06 2.04 -4.70
N HIS A 158 19.87 1.46 -4.79
CA HIS A 158 18.81 1.72 -3.80
C HIS A 158 18.92 0.83 -2.56
N ASP A 159 18.90 1.45 -1.37
CA ASP A 159 19.16 0.77 -0.09
C ASP A 159 18.24 -0.44 0.16
N PHE A 160 17.01 -0.41 -0.35
CA PHE A 160 16.05 -1.50 -0.17
C PHE A 160 16.32 -2.73 -1.05
N TYR A 161 17.06 -2.60 -2.15
CA TYR A 161 17.17 -3.63 -3.19
C TYR A 161 18.60 -4.05 -3.51
N THR A 162 19.62 -3.31 -3.07
CA THR A 162 21.01 -3.73 -3.30
C THR A 162 21.31 -5.05 -2.60
N ALA A 163 21.99 -5.95 -3.32
CA ALA A 163 22.34 -7.29 -2.82
C ALA A 163 23.12 -7.22 -1.50
N SER A 164 24.05 -6.27 -1.36
CA SER A 164 24.81 -6.07 -0.13
C SER A 164 23.92 -5.72 1.06
N LYS A 165 22.96 -4.81 0.89
CA LYS A 165 22.02 -4.41 1.95
C LYS A 165 21.01 -5.50 2.29
N LEU A 166 20.62 -6.31 1.32
CA LEU A 166 19.76 -7.47 1.56
C LEU A 166 20.48 -8.55 2.38
N VAL A 167 21.73 -8.87 2.03
CA VAL A 167 22.56 -9.81 2.79
C VAL A 167 22.85 -9.28 4.20
N GLU A 168 23.15 -7.98 4.34
CA GLU A 168 23.34 -7.32 5.64
C GLU A 168 22.09 -7.45 6.52
N ARG A 169 20.90 -7.18 5.96
CA ARG A 169 19.62 -7.33 6.66
C ARG A 169 19.33 -8.77 7.06
N ALA A 170 19.59 -9.74 6.18
CA ALA A 170 19.39 -11.16 6.45
C ALA A 170 20.35 -11.70 7.53
N SER A 171 21.57 -11.14 7.61
CA SER A 171 22.63 -11.63 8.51
C SER A 171 22.63 -10.97 9.89
N SER A 172 21.86 -9.91 10.10
CA SER A 172 21.89 -9.10 11.32
C SER A 172 20.89 -9.59 12.38
N PRO A 173 21.33 -10.22 13.49
CA PRO A 173 20.42 -10.76 14.51
C PRO A 173 19.89 -9.70 15.50
N LYS A 174 20.24 -8.42 15.32
CA LYS A 174 20.05 -7.34 16.32
C LYS A 174 19.48 -6.06 15.68
N GLN A 175 18.23 -6.09 15.22
CA GLN A 175 17.55 -4.90 14.66
C GLN A 175 16.29 -4.45 15.41
N GLU A 176 15.97 -5.00 16.59
CA GLU A 176 14.81 -4.52 17.36
C GLU A 176 15.01 -3.06 17.82
N HIS A 177 16.16 -2.72 18.41
CA HIS A 177 16.35 -1.39 19.01
C HIS A 177 16.51 -0.23 18.01
N VAL A 178 16.96 -0.51 16.78
CA VAL A 178 17.08 0.50 15.72
C VAL A 178 15.72 0.77 15.06
N ARG A 179 14.87 -0.26 14.96
CA ARG A 179 13.52 -0.13 14.43
C ARG A 179 12.67 0.80 15.26
N ASP A 180 12.74 0.72 16.59
CA ASP A 180 11.98 1.59 17.48
C ASP A 180 12.32 3.07 17.26
N LYS A 181 13.60 3.39 17.10
CA LYS A 181 14.06 4.77 16.87
C LYS A 181 13.69 5.29 15.47
N LEU A 182 13.70 4.41 14.47
CA LEU A 182 13.30 4.74 13.10
C LEU A 182 11.77 4.93 12.99
N LEU A 183 11.01 4.11 13.72
CA LEU A 183 9.57 4.24 13.88
C LEU A 183 9.23 5.55 14.62
N GLU A 184 9.92 5.86 15.71
CA GLU A 184 9.74 7.12 16.46
C GLU A 184 10.03 8.36 15.59
N LEU A 185 11.04 8.30 14.72
CA LEU A 185 11.35 9.36 13.76
C LEU A 185 10.29 9.48 12.64
N SER A 186 9.68 8.36 12.23
CA SER A 186 8.70 8.33 11.13
C SER A 186 7.27 8.59 11.58
N TYR A 187 6.93 8.20 12.80
CA TYR A 187 5.58 8.25 13.38
C TYR A 187 5.45 9.28 14.51
N GLY A 188 6.55 9.90 14.93
CA GLY A 188 6.60 10.82 16.06
C GLY A 188 6.77 10.07 17.40
N LYS A 189 7.18 10.80 18.43
CA LYS A 189 7.12 10.28 19.80
C LYS A 189 5.65 10.02 20.15
N PRO A 190 5.27 8.83 20.64
CA PRO A 190 3.99 8.71 21.32
C PRO A 190 3.98 9.76 22.44
N SER A 191 3.01 10.66 22.42
CA SER A 191 2.90 11.72 23.42
C SER A 191 2.87 11.05 24.80
N LEU A 192 3.92 11.28 25.58
CA LEU A 192 3.96 10.96 27.01
C LEU A 192 2.99 11.90 27.73
N SER A 193 1.69 11.69 27.56
CA SER A 193 0.73 12.04 28.60
C SER A 193 0.71 10.89 29.59
N GLU A 194 1.06 11.18 30.83
CA GLU A 194 0.99 10.27 31.98
C GLU A 194 -0.30 9.44 31.94
N ASN A 195 -0.19 8.14 32.23
CA ASN A 195 -1.21 7.06 32.16
C ASN A 195 -1.34 6.27 30.86
N THR A 196 -0.25 5.71 30.35
CA THR A 196 -0.29 4.60 29.38
C THR A 196 -0.89 3.30 29.94
N ASN A 197 -1.02 3.16 31.27
CA ASN A 197 -1.73 2.02 31.89
C ASN A 197 -3.26 2.15 31.87
N ARG A 198 -3.84 3.34 31.63
CA ARG A 198 -5.30 3.48 31.47
C ARG A 198 -5.77 3.36 30.03
N VAL A 199 -4.98 3.78 29.06
CA VAL A 199 -5.40 3.73 27.65
C VAL A 199 -5.45 2.28 27.12
N TYR A 200 -4.63 1.37 27.66
CA TYR A 200 -4.72 -0.05 27.32
C TYR A 200 -5.83 -0.81 28.06
N SER A 201 -6.31 -0.34 29.22
CA SER A 201 -7.45 -0.97 29.89
C SER A 201 -8.79 -0.60 29.28
N ASP A 202 -8.87 0.56 28.62
CA ASP A 202 -10.13 1.08 28.07
C ASP A 202 -10.31 0.77 26.57
N ALA A 203 -9.29 0.19 25.92
CA ALA A 203 -9.35 -0.16 24.50
C ALA A 203 -10.16 -1.44 24.22
N ILE A 204 -10.29 -2.33 25.21
CA ILE A 204 -11.05 -3.58 25.13
C ILE A 204 -11.69 -3.85 26.50
N GLU A 205 -12.91 -3.34 26.72
CA GLU A 205 -13.71 -3.75 27.88
C GLU A 205 -14.61 -4.93 27.46
N LEU A 206 -14.34 -6.12 28.03
CA LEU A 206 -15.20 -7.29 27.88
C LEU A 206 -16.35 -7.20 28.89
N ARG A 207 -17.48 -6.60 28.48
CA ARG A 207 -18.73 -6.68 29.23
C ARG A 207 -19.65 -7.71 28.60
N GLY A 208 -19.89 -8.80 29.31
CA GLY A 208 -20.97 -9.75 28.99
C GLY A 208 -20.89 -10.41 27.61
N GLY A 209 -19.68 -10.67 27.09
CA GLY A 209 -19.51 -11.39 25.81
C GLY A 209 -19.61 -10.52 24.55
N THR A 210 -19.60 -9.19 24.67
CA THR A 210 -19.52 -8.27 23.52
C THR A 210 -18.22 -7.46 23.58
N ILE A 211 -17.47 -7.40 22.47
CA ILE A 211 -16.23 -6.62 22.34
C ILE A 211 -16.59 -5.22 21.84
N CYS A 212 -16.38 -4.19 22.67
CA CYS A 212 -16.44 -2.80 22.24
C CYS A 212 -15.01 -2.29 22.03
N ALA A 213 -14.58 -2.20 20.76
CA ALA A 213 -13.31 -1.55 20.39
C ALA A 213 -13.59 -0.10 19.95
N SER A 214 -12.86 0.85 20.54
CA SER A 214 -12.93 2.27 20.16
C SER A 214 -12.33 2.50 18.78
N ILE A 215 -13.08 3.17 17.91
CA ILE A 215 -12.77 3.50 16.50
C ILE A 215 -11.46 4.30 16.33
N ILE A 216 -10.92 4.86 17.41
CA ILE A 216 -9.76 5.76 17.39
C ILE A 216 -8.43 5.01 17.15
N ALA A 217 -8.34 3.71 17.47
CA ALA A 217 -7.08 2.96 17.35
C ALA A 217 -6.77 2.40 15.94
N PHE A 218 -7.75 2.39 15.02
CA PHE A 218 -7.60 1.73 13.72
C PHE A 218 -7.10 2.64 12.59
N VAL A 219 -7.12 3.96 12.78
CA VAL A 219 -6.84 4.93 11.70
C VAL A 219 -5.33 5.15 11.47
N ALA A 220 -4.46 4.77 12.41
CA ALA A 220 -3.03 5.04 12.34
C ALA A 220 -2.18 4.08 11.45
N LEU A 221 -2.80 3.09 10.79
CA LEU A 221 -2.07 1.93 10.23
C LEU A 221 -2.19 1.75 8.70
N PHE A 222 -2.80 2.69 7.96
CA PHE A 222 -3.10 2.49 6.55
C PHE A 222 -2.38 3.48 5.63
N ILE A 223 -1.28 3.02 5.02
CA ILE A 223 -0.77 3.56 3.74
C ILE A 223 -0.62 2.37 2.79
N GLY A 224 -1.71 1.90 2.21
CA GLY A 224 -1.64 0.95 1.11
C GLY A 224 -2.10 1.60 -0.18
N PHE A 225 -1.27 1.51 -1.21
CA PHE A 225 -1.69 1.84 -2.57
C PHE A 225 -2.53 0.69 -3.10
N CYS A 226 -3.81 0.95 -3.39
CA CYS A 226 -4.64 0.06 -4.19
C CYS A 226 -4.83 0.68 -5.57
N LEU A 227 -4.36 0.00 -6.61
CA LEU A 227 -4.74 0.31 -7.98
C LEU A 227 -6.10 -0.33 -8.25
N VAL A 228 -7.16 0.48 -8.29
CA VAL A 228 -8.50 0.05 -8.70
C VAL A 228 -8.68 0.38 -10.17
N ALA A 229 -8.67 -0.63 -11.04
CA ALA A 229 -8.99 -0.47 -12.46
C ALA A 229 -10.48 -0.74 -12.69
N ILE A 230 -11.26 0.29 -13.06
CA ILE A 230 -12.66 0.15 -13.44
C ILE A 230 -12.73 -0.21 -14.92
N ARG A 231 -13.09 -1.46 -15.24
CA ARG A 231 -13.32 -1.91 -16.62
C ARG A 231 -14.69 -1.42 -17.08
N ASN A 232 -14.72 -0.40 -17.94
CA ASN A 232 -15.97 0.08 -18.54
C ASN A 232 -16.33 -0.82 -19.74
N THR A 233 -17.17 -1.83 -19.49
CA THR A 233 -17.63 -2.75 -20.53
C THR A 233 -18.72 -2.07 -21.37
N GLN A 234 -18.34 -1.30 -22.38
CA GLN A 234 -19.28 -0.89 -23.44
C GLN A 234 -19.52 -2.08 -24.36
N SER A 235 -20.73 -2.65 -24.25
CA SER A 235 -21.23 -3.75 -25.09
C SER A 235 -21.39 -3.28 -26.53
N ASN A 236 -20.54 -3.78 -27.44
CA ASN A 236 -20.77 -3.73 -28.87
C ASN A 236 -21.88 -4.72 -29.22
N ASN A 237 -23.11 -4.22 -29.35
CA ASN A 237 -24.26 -5.02 -29.75
C ASN A 237 -25.12 -4.28 -30.80
N ILE A 238 -24.52 -3.89 -31.93
CA ILE A 238 -25.25 -3.48 -33.15
C ILE A 238 -24.43 -3.91 -34.37
N ARG A 239 -24.47 -5.20 -34.73
CA ARG A 239 -24.03 -5.67 -36.05
C ARG A 239 -24.70 -6.98 -36.48
N GLU A 240 -25.97 -7.16 -36.16
CA GLU A 240 -26.80 -8.20 -36.78
C GLU A 240 -28.18 -7.62 -37.05
N THR A 241 -28.40 -7.05 -38.25
CA THR A 241 -29.71 -6.87 -38.90
C THR A 241 -29.54 -6.05 -40.19
N SER A 242 -28.89 -6.61 -41.22
CA SER A 242 -29.19 -6.24 -42.63
C SER A 242 -28.61 -7.25 -43.64
N SER A 243 -28.86 -8.55 -43.43
CA SER A 243 -28.57 -9.58 -44.43
C SER A 243 -29.78 -10.50 -44.65
N LYS A 244 -30.97 -9.90 -44.80
CA LYS A 244 -32.15 -10.55 -45.37
C LYS A 244 -32.99 -9.54 -46.15
N ALA A 245 -32.50 -9.21 -47.35
CA ALA A 245 -33.31 -8.65 -48.43
C ALA A 245 -32.73 -9.20 -49.74
N ASN A 246 -33.23 -10.37 -50.13
CA ASN A 246 -33.29 -10.92 -51.49
C ASN A 246 -34.26 -12.10 -51.46
#